data_AF-A0A0A1VGW6-F1
#
_entry.id   AF-A0A0A1VGW6-F1
#
_cell.length_a   1.000
_cell.length_b   1.000
_cell.length_c   1.000
_cell.angle_alpha   90.00
_cell.angle_beta   90.00
_cell.angle_gamma   90.00
#
_symmetry.space_group_name_H-M   'P 1'
#
loop_
_entity.id
_entity.type
_entity.pdbx_description
1 polymer ?
#
loop_
_entity_poly.entity_id
_entity_poly.type
_entity_poly.pdbx_seq_one_letter_code
_entity_poly.pdbx_strand_id
1 'polypeptide(L)'
;MQAKFLASAFLESTYSYQKRSNSRLRASLAALLMAGAAGAQAAAFTVGSGGGAYHGTIDLACDDLEVNGPLDAAGATFTGVGRVRIGAAGSIAAAGARIEVGAGWHNAAGPSGFTGASSTVALVGRCSIGNATDITGSTTFDTLSAAQAGQTLHLAAGSEQQVTGTLTLGNVTLWGQGGAAFLTLLPGGVQQIGAVSVSGVDASRGQRLAPTGQNGPGGGNAPGWFALAPAPGAVPVPSLGAWSLLLLSALTGLLGWRCKYLCIHP
;
A
#
# COMPACT_ATOMS: atom_id res chain seq x y z
N MET A 1 19.61 -38.70 -95.64
CA MET A 1 19.62 -37.25 -95.95
C MET A 1 20.08 -36.50 -94.71
N GLN A 2 21.15 -35.72 -94.88
CA GLN A 2 21.69 -34.58 -94.10
C GLN A 2 21.02 -34.25 -92.75
N ALA A 3 21.71 -34.25 -91.61
CA ALA A 3 22.81 -33.39 -91.14
C ALA A 3 22.39 -32.01 -90.59
N LYS A 4 22.66 -31.83 -89.27
CA LYS A 4 23.21 -30.65 -88.55
C LYS A 4 22.54 -29.27 -88.69
N PHE A 5 22.06 -28.73 -87.55
CA PHE A 5 22.25 -27.35 -87.07
C PHE A 5 21.89 -27.33 -85.56
N LEU A 6 22.84 -27.44 -84.62
CA LEU A 6 23.60 -26.35 -83.97
C LEU A 6 22.76 -25.17 -83.46
N ALA A 7 22.71 -25.03 -82.13
CA ALA A 7 22.82 -23.80 -81.30
C ALA A 7 21.88 -23.92 -80.08
N SER A 8 22.28 -24.40 -78.89
CA SER A 8 23.11 -23.70 -77.89
C SER A 8 22.91 -22.19 -77.84
N ALA A 9 21.83 -21.75 -77.19
CA ALA A 9 21.74 -20.44 -76.56
C ALA A 9 20.74 -20.50 -75.37
N PHE A 10 21.21 -20.10 -74.19
CA PHE A 10 20.44 -19.60 -73.05
C PHE A 10 19.40 -20.57 -72.41
N LEU A 11 19.62 -21.29 -71.30
CA LEU A 11 20.39 -21.02 -70.08
C LEU A 11 20.31 -19.55 -69.64
N GLU A 12 19.13 -19.13 -69.15
CA GLU A 12 18.91 -18.05 -68.15
C GLU A 12 17.45 -17.59 -68.17
N SER A 13 16.48 -18.44 -67.82
CA SER A 13 15.13 -17.91 -67.49
C SER A 13 14.24 -18.88 -66.70
N THR A 14 14.80 -19.60 -65.73
CA THR A 14 14.01 -20.42 -64.80
C THR A 14 14.35 -20.17 -63.33
N TYR A 15 15.13 -19.13 -63.05
CA TYR A 15 15.59 -18.75 -61.70
C TYR A 15 14.93 -17.47 -61.18
N SER A 16 13.65 -17.23 -61.49
CA SER A 16 12.93 -16.07 -60.94
C SER A 16 11.43 -16.30 -60.73
N TYR A 17 10.98 -17.55 -60.70
CA TYR A 17 9.56 -17.90 -60.51
C TYR A 17 9.30 -18.93 -59.40
N GLN A 18 10.17 -18.98 -58.38
CA GLN A 18 9.98 -19.83 -57.18
C GLN A 18 10.10 -19.03 -55.87
N LYS A 19 10.27 -17.70 -55.93
CA LYS A 19 10.55 -16.85 -54.75
C LYS A 19 9.43 -15.86 -54.41
N ARG A 20 8.18 -16.15 -54.77
CA ARG A 20 7.02 -15.31 -54.40
C ARG A 20 5.78 -16.05 -53.92
N SER A 21 5.78 -17.39 -53.84
CA SER A 21 4.58 -18.17 -53.51
C SER A 21 4.56 -18.76 -52.09
N ASN A 22 5.49 -18.39 -51.20
CA ASN A 22 5.57 -19.00 -49.85
C ASN A 22 5.49 -18.01 -48.68
N SER A 23 5.27 -16.71 -48.91
CA SER A 23 5.16 -15.73 -47.81
C SER A 23 3.72 -15.42 -47.39
N ARG A 24 2.71 -15.73 -48.20
CA ARG A 24 1.30 -15.39 -47.90
C ARG A 24 0.52 -16.49 -47.18
N LEU A 25 1.00 -17.73 -47.19
CA LEU A 25 0.34 -18.86 -46.52
C LEU A 25 0.84 -19.15 -45.10
N ARG A 26 1.96 -18.56 -44.68
CA ARG A 26 2.48 -18.69 -43.30
C ARG A 26 2.00 -17.59 -42.35
N ALA A 27 1.37 -16.52 -42.87
CA ALA A 27 0.87 -15.42 -42.06
C ALA A 27 -0.54 -15.68 -41.49
N SER A 28 -1.30 -16.64 -42.04
CA SER A 28 -2.72 -16.84 -41.69
C SER A 28 -2.95 -17.84 -40.55
N LEU A 29 -1.97 -18.68 -40.19
CA LEU A 29 -2.14 -19.71 -39.15
C LEU A 29 -1.65 -19.29 -37.75
N ALA A 30 -0.85 -18.22 -37.66
CA ALA A 30 -0.37 -17.70 -36.38
C ALA A 30 -1.37 -16.74 -35.71
N ALA A 31 -2.35 -16.20 -36.45
CA ALA A 31 -3.36 -15.29 -35.91
C ALA A 31 -4.55 -16.00 -35.22
N LEU A 32 -4.73 -17.32 -35.43
CA LEU A 32 -5.86 -18.08 -34.89
C LEU A 32 -5.59 -18.71 -33.51
N LEU A 33 -4.33 -18.76 -33.06
CA LEU A 33 -3.95 -19.32 -31.76
C LEU A 33 -3.91 -18.28 -30.62
N MET A 34 -4.17 -17.01 -30.92
CA MET A 34 -4.21 -15.91 -29.92
C MET A 34 -5.64 -15.55 -29.46
N ALA A 35 -6.67 -16.28 -29.91
CA ALA A 35 -8.07 -16.01 -29.57
C ALA A 35 -8.61 -16.86 -28.40
N GLY A 36 -7.75 -17.62 -27.70
CA GLY A 36 -8.17 -18.65 -26.74
C GLY A 36 -7.82 -18.41 -25.28
N ALA A 37 -7.48 -17.18 -24.88
CA ALA A 37 -7.34 -16.80 -23.47
C ALA A 37 -8.33 -15.68 -23.14
N ALA A 38 -9.62 -15.92 -23.39
CA ALA A 38 -10.63 -15.27 -22.59
C ALA A 38 -10.42 -15.81 -21.17
N GLY A 39 -9.65 -15.09 -20.36
CA GLY A 39 -9.67 -15.30 -18.92
C GLY A 39 -11.14 -15.33 -18.53
N ALA A 40 -11.58 -16.41 -17.91
CA ALA A 40 -12.87 -16.46 -17.27
C ALA A 40 -12.88 -15.30 -16.27
N GLN A 41 -13.45 -14.17 -16.67
CA GLN A 41 -13.81 -13.10 -15.77
C GLN A 41 -14.95 -13.69 -14.97
N ALA A 42 -14.61 -14.29 -13.82
CA ALA A 42 -15.60 -14.61 -12.83
C ALA A 42 -16.26 -13.27 -12.43
N ALA A 43 -17.59 -13.32 -12.33
CA ALA A 43 -18.39 -12.11 -12.32
C ALA A 43 -18.30 -11.45 -10.94
N ALA A 44 -17.97 -10.16 -10.90
CA ALA A 44 -18.03 -9.35 -9.69
C ALA A 44 -19.39 -9.50 -8.98
N PHE A 45 -19.37 -9.63 -7.65
CA PHE A 45 -20.61 -9.60 -6.88
C PHE A 45 -21.11 -8.17 -6.85
N THR A 46 -22.19 -7.90 -7.58
CA THR A 46 -22.68 -6.54 -7.80
C THR A 46 -24.05 -6.35 -7.15
N VAL A 47 -24.16 -5.33 -6.30
CA VAL A 47 -25.41 -4.85 -5.73
C VAL A 47 -25.79 -3.55 -6.43
N GLY A 48 -26.86 -3.62 -7.24
CA GLY A 48 -27.38 -2.46 -7.94
C GLY A 48 -28.06 -1.44 -7.02
N SER A 49 -28.51 -0.32 -7.59
CA SER A 49 -29.16 0.77 -6.86
C SER A 49 -30.45 0.37 -6.12
N GLY A 50 -31.11 -0.71 -6.54
CA GLY A 50 -32.28 -1.27 -5.83
C GLY A 50 -31.92 -1.95 -4.50
N GLY A 51 -30.63 -2.14 -4.23
CA GLY A 51 -30.14 -2.83 -3.05
C GLY A 51 -30.25 -4.34 -3.14
N GLY A 52 -29.90 -5.00 -2.04
CA GLY A 52 -29.96 -6.45 -1.90
C GLY A 52 -29.65 -6.92 -0.48
N ALA A 53 -29.86 -8.20 -0.23
CA ALA A 53 -29.51 -8.85 1.01
C ALA A 53 -28.71 -10.13 0.73
N TYR A 54 -27.65 -10.36 1.50
CA TYR A 54 -26.83 -11.56 1.42
C TYR A 54 -26.35 -11.94 2.82
N HIS A 55 -26.69 -13.14 3.29
CA HIS A 55 -26.36 -13.61 4.64
C HIS A 55 -25.52 -14.91 4.63
N GLY A 56 -25.01 -15.29 3.45
CA GLY A 56 -24.29 -16.55 3.25
C GLY A 56 -22.78 -16.42 3.41
N THR A 57 -22.09 -17.47 2.96
CA THR A 57 -20.64 -17.46 2.74
C THR A 57 -20.35 -17.52 1.25
N ILE A 58 -19.52 -16.60 0.75
CA ILE A 58 -19.08 -16.58 -0.64
C ILE A 58 -17.57 -16.34 -0.71
N ASP A 59 -16.91 -17.06 -1.60
CA ASP A 59 -15.55 -16.76 -2.04
C ASP A 59 -15.63 -16.11 -3.42
N LEU A 60 -15.08 -14.90 -3.54
CA LEU A 60 -15.04 -14.17 -4.81
C LEU A 60 -13.80 -14.49 -5.64
N ALA A 61 -12.88 -15.36 -5.19
CA ALA A 61 -11.73 -15.80 -5.96
C ALA A 61 -10.89 -14.64 -6.56
N CYS A 62 -10.75 -13.57 -5.80
CA CYS A 62 -10.15 -12.28 -6.14
C CYS A 62 -10.96 -11.35 -7.05
N ASP A 63 -12.24 -11.63 -7.26
CA ASP A 63 -13.19 -10.71 -7.89
C ASP A 63 -13.69 -9.63 -6.93
N ASP A 64 -14.23 -8.56 -7.52
CA ASP A 64 -14.66 -7.38 -6.79
C ASP A 64 -16.06 -7.56 -6.18
N LEU A 65 -16.25 -6.98 -4.98
CA LEU A 65 -17.55 -6.70 -4.38
C LEU A 65 -17.92 -5.25 -4.70
N GLU A 66 -18.88 -5.06 -5.60
CA GLU A 66 -19.36 -3.74 -6.02
C GLU A 66 -20.75 -3.45 -5.44
N VAL A 67 -20.85 -2.35 -4.70
CA VAL A 67 -22.06 -1.97 -3.95
C VAL A 67 -22.47 -0.56 -4.34
N ASN A 68 -23.47 -0.45 -5.21
CA ASN A 68 -24.00 0.81 -5.72
C ASN A 68 -25.36 1.21 -5.11
N GLY A 69 -25.99 0.29 -4.36
CA GLY A 69 -27.17 0.53 -3.52
C GLY A 69 -26.98 -0.09 -2.13
N PRO A 70 -28.02 -0.12 -1.28
CA PRO A 70 -27.91 -0.69 0.07
C PRO A 70 -27.78 -2.22 0.03
N LEU A 71 -26.73 -2.75 0.65
CA LEU A 71 -26.50 -4.17 0.88
C LEU A 71 -26.69 -4.50 2.36
N ASP A 72 -27.69 -5.32 2.69
CA ASP A 72 -27.74 -6.00 3.98
C ASP A 72 -26.87 -7.25 3.94
N ALA A 73 -25.79 -7.22 4.70
CA ALA A 73 -24.77 -8.27 4.79
C ALA A 73 -24.65 -8.82 6.22
N ALA A 74 -25.68 -8.69 7.05
CA ALA A 74 -25.61 -9.13 8.44
C ALA A 74 -25.26 -10.63 8.55
N GLY A 75 -24.23 -10.95 9.33
CA GLY A 75 -23.70 -12.30 9.52
C GLY A 75 -23.02 -12.93 8.30
N ALA A 76 -22.90 -12.20 7.18
CA ALA A 76 -22.31 -12.73 5.96
C ALA A 76 -20.80 -12.94 6.09
N THR A 77 -20.27 -13.89 5.33
CA THR A 77 -18.83 -14.10 5.18
C THR A 77 -18.43 -13.94 3.71
N PHE A 78 -17.62 -12.93 3.44
CA PHE A 78 -17.00 -12.72 2.13
C PHE A 78 -15.52 -13.05 2.25
N THR A 79 -15.06 -14.05 1.51
CA THR A 79 -13.65 -14.38 1.38
C THR A 79 -13.18 -14.11 -0.04
N GLY A 80 -11.86 -13.99 -0.20
CA GLY A 80 -11.25 -13.83 -1.52
C GLY A 80 -11.78 -12.62 -2.26
N VAL A 81 -12.22 -11.56 -1.56
CA VAL A 81 -12.65 -10.34 -2.24
C VAL A 81 -11.41 -9.68 -2.81
N GLY A 82 -11.39 -9.38 -4.11
CA GLY A 82 -10.39 -8.54 -4.74
C GLY A 82 -10.47 -7.14 -4.14
N ARG A 83 -11.40 -6.32 -4.62
CA ARG A 83 -11.69 -5.01 -4.06
C ARG A 83 -13.12 -4.89 -3.58
N VAL A 84 -13.29 -4.20 -2.46
CA VAL A 84 -14.60 -3.70 -2.04
C VAL A 84 -14.77 -2.30 -2.62
N ARG A 85 -15.86 -2.06 -3.35
CA ARG A 85 -16.19 -0.78 -3.96
C ARG A 85 -17.59 -0.36 -3.55
N ILE A 86 -17.68 0.56 -2.61
CA ILE A 86 -18.93 1.19 -2.19
C ILE A 86 -19.06 2.50 -2.97
N GLY A 87 -20.01 2.56 -3.90
CA GLY A 87 -20.32 3.75 -4.66
C GLY A 87 -20.89 4.86 -3.78
N ALA A 88 -21.00 6.08 -4.30
CA ALA A 88 -21.46 7.24 -3.51
C ALA A 88 -22.89 7.09 -2.94
N ALA A 89 -23.74 6.28 -3.58
CA ALA A 89 -25.09 5.93 -3.12
C ALA A 89 -25.16 4.53 -2.45
N GLY A 90 -24.04 3.82 -2.39
CA GLY A 90 -23.95 2.48 -1.82
C GLY A 90 -23.83 2.52 -0.30
N SER A 91 -24.29 1.45 0.34
CA SER A 91 -24.02 1.21 1.75
C SER A 91 -23.96 -0.29 2.03
N ILE A 92 -23.18 -0.69 3.03
CA ILE A 92 -23.14 -2.07 3.52
C ILE A 92 -23.53 -2.06 5.00
N ALA A 93 -24.59 -2.77 5.34
CA ALA A 93 -24.99 -3.09 6.71
C ALA A 93 -24.43 -4.48 7.08
N ALA A 94 -23.25 -4.50 7.67
CA ALA A 94 -22.40 -5.67 7.86
C ALA A 94 -22.38 -6.16 9.33
N ALA A 95 -23.49 -6.05 10.07
CA ALA A 95 -23.52 -6.43 11.48
C ALA A 95 -23.07 -7.90 11.67
N GLY A 96 -22.01 -8.14 12.46
CA GLY A 96 -21.43 -9.47 12.65
C GLY A 96 -20.81 -10.12 11.39
N ALA A 97 -20.66 -9.38 10.29
CA ALA A 97 -20.11 -9.92 9.06
C ALA A 97 -18.58 -10.04 9.12
N ARG A 98 -18.02 -10.93 8.30
CA ARG A 98 -16.59 -11.05 8.06
C ARG A 98 -16.28 -10.79 6.59
N ILE A 99 -15.40 -9.84 6.30
CA ILE A 99 -15.03 -9.46 4.94
C ILE A 99 -13.50 -9.54 4.82
N GLU A 100 -13.01 -10.40 3.96
CA GLU A 100 -11.60 -10.54 3.66
C GLU A 100 -11.27 -9.90 2.32
N VAL A 101 -10.38 -8.90 2.32
CA VAL A 101 -10.08 -8.03 1.18
C VAL A 101 -8.62 -8.19 0.75
N GLY A 102 -8.41 -8.53 -0.52
CA GLY A 102 -7.14 -8.92 -1.07
C GLY A 102 -6.42 -7.84 -1.87
N ALA A 103 -7.11 -6.81 -2.38
CA ALA A 103 -6.51 -5.79 -3.23
C ALA A 103 -6.89 -4.35 -2.87
N GLY A 104 -8.09 -4.08 -2.36
CA GLY A 104 -8.42 -2.70 -2.01
C GLY A 104 -9.78 -2.48 -1.36
N TRP A 105 -9.87 -1.39 -0.61
CA TRP A 105 -11.08 -0.89 0.03
C TRP A 105 -11.38 0.51 -0.48
N HIS A 106 -12.51 0.67 -1.15
CA HIS A 106 -12.93 1.95 -1.72
C HIS A 106 -14.33 2.31 -1.23
N ASN A 107 -14.42 3.36 -0.41
CA ASN A 107 -15.67 3.83 0.15
C ASN A 107 -15.97 5.27 -0.29
N ALA A 108 -16.64 5.42 -1.44
CA ALA A 108 -17.02 6.73 -1.96
C ALA A 108 -18.23 7.34 -1.23
N ALA A 109 -19.02 6.54 -0.51
CA ALA A 109 -20.14 7.01 0.31
C ALA A 109 -19.70 7.61 1.66
N GLY A 110 -18.40 7.56 2.00
CA GLY A 110 -17.87 8.08 3.26
C GLY A 110 -18.29 7.24 4.48
N PRO A 111 -18.31 7.81 5.70
CA PRO A 111 -18.54 7.05 6.93
C PRO A 111 -19.87 6.27 6.98
N SER A 112 -20.90 6.72 6.25
CA SER A 112 -22.19 6.02 6.13
C SER A 112 -22.21 4.87 5.13
N GLY A 113 -21.20 4.76 4.27
CA GLY A 113 -21.08 3.69 3.27
C GLY A 113 -20.86 2.31 3.89
N PHE A 114 -20.40 2.25 5.13
CA PHE A 114 -20.20 0.99 5.84
C PHE A 114 -20.63 1.14 7.30
N THR A 115 -21.51 0.24 7.74
CA THR A 115 -21.95 0.13 9.12
C THR A 115 -21.89 -1.34 9.50
N GLY A 116 -21.19 -1.71 10.57
CA GLY A 116 -20.98 -3.11 10.88
C GLY A 116 -20.60 -3.32 12.33
N ALA A 117 -21.57 -3.21 13.24
CA ALA A 117 -21.35 -3.55 14.63
C ALA A 117 -20.84 -4.99 14.75
N SER A 118 -19.75 -5.21 15.51
CA SER A 118 -19.10 -6.51 15.63
C SER A 118 -18.61 -7.13 14.30
N SER A 119 -18.46 -6.32 13.24
CA SER A 119 -17.93 -6.79 11.97
C SER A 119 -16.41 -6.90 12.00
N THR A 120 -15.86 -7.76 11.16
CA THR A 120 -14.40 -7.90 10.97
C THR A 120 -14.05 -7.68 9.51
N VAL A 121 -13.20 -6.69 9.24
CA VAL A 121 -12.58 -6.47 7.92
C VAL A 121 -11.11 -6.87 7.99
N ALA A 122 -10.73 -7.89 7.23
CA ALA A 122 -9.39 -8.42 7.16
C ALA A 122 -8.73 -8.06 5.83
N LEU A 123 -7.76 -7.15 5.86
CA LEU A 123 -6.92 -6.83 4.72
C LEU A 123 -5.82 -7.88 4.63
N VAL A 124 -5.87 -8.72 3.60
CA VAL A 124 -4.93 -9.82 3.42
C VAL A 124 -3.97 -9.59 2.27
N GLY A 125 -4.21 -8.69 1.32
CA GLY A 125 -3.24 -8.40 0.26
C GLY A 125 -3.01 -9.52 -0.78
N ARG A 126 -3.74 -10.65 -0.71
CA ARG A 126 -3.53 -11.83 -1.59
C ARG A 126 -3.98 -11.67 -3.04
N CYS A 127 -4.78 -10.64 -3.35
CA CYS A 127 -5.35 -10.41 -4.68
C CYS A 127 -4.64 -9.28 -5.44
N SER A 128 -3.54 -8.76 -4.90
CA SER A 128 -2.79 -7.64 -5.48
C SER A 128 -1.37 -8.03 -5.82
N ILE A 129 -0.86 -7.49 -6.93
CA ILE A 129 0.53 -7.65 -7.32
C ILE A 129 1.40 -6.88 -6.32
N GLY A 130 2.33 -7.59 -5.67
CA GLY A 130 3.25 -6.98 -4.70
C GLY A 130 2.65 -6.79 -3.30
N ASN A 131 1.54 -7.46 -2.97
CA ASN A 131 0.88 -7.39 -1.66
C ASN A 131 0.49 -5.96 -1.25
N ALA A 132 0.16 -5.11 -2.22
CA ALA A 132 -0.31 -3.76 -1.97
C ALA A 132 -1.84 -3.75 -1.77
N THR A 133 -2.34 -2.97 -0.83
CA THR A 133 -3.79 -2.78 -0.63
C THR A 133 -4.10 -1.29 -0.59
N ASP A 134 -4.85 -0.83 -1.58
CA ASP A 134 -5.26 0.57 -1.67
C ASP A 134 -6.52 0.81 -0.84
N ILE A 135 -6.49 1.84 0.00
CA ILE A 135 -7.58 2.22 0.89
C ILE A 135 -7.95 3.67 0.61
N THR A 136 -9.18 3.88 0.16
CA THR A 136 -9.69 5.20 -0.22
C THR A 136 -11.06 5.46 0.41
N GLY A 137 -11.32 6.72 0.74
CA GLY A 137 -12.55 7.13 1.40
C GLY A 137 -12.55 6.81 2.88
N SER A 138 -13.23 7.65 3.67
CA SER A 138 -13.25 7.48 5.12
C SER A 138 -14.22 6.39 5.54
N THR A 139 -13.79 5.51 6.44
CA THR A 139 -14.58 4.36 6.89
C THR A 139 -14.42 4.16 8.39
N THR A 140 -15.52 3.78 9.06
CA THR A 140 -15.48 3.39 10.47
C THR A 140 -15.66 1.87 10.57
N PHE A 141 -14.61 1.18 10.98
CA PHE A 141 -14.59 -0.26 11.19
C PHE A 141 -14.85 -0.58 12.66
N ASP A 142 -15.52 -1.70 12.92
CA ASP A 142 -15.56 -2.27 14.27
C ASP A 142 -14.26 -3.02 14.57
N THR A 143 -13.94 -4.03 13.76
CA THR A 143 -12.64 -4.70 13.79
C THR A 143 -11.93 -4.59 12.44
N LEU A 144 -10.70 -4.09 12.45
CA LEU A 144 -9.82 -3.99 11.29
C LEU A 144 -8.53 -4.76 11.54
N SER A 145 -8.16 -5.67 10.64
CA SER A 145 -6.91 -6.42 10.73
C SER A 145 -6.11 -6.39 9.44
N ALA A 146 -4.79 -6.19 9.54
CA ALA A 146 -3.84 -6.38 8.45
C ALA A 146 -2.55 -7.01 9.02
N ALA A 147 -2.35 -8.29 8.77
CA ALA A 147 -1.27 -9.08 9.37
C ALA A 147 -0.48 -9.92 8.35
N GLN A 148 -0.70 -9.69 7.06
CA GLN A 148 0.09 -10.39 6.04
C GLN A 148 1.49 -9.76 5.96
N ALA A 149 2.51 -10.59 6.21
CA ALA A 149 3.89 -10.14 6.20
C ALA A 149 4.28 -9.53 4.83
N GLY A 150 4.87 -8.35 4.87
CA GLY A 150 5.30 -7.62 3.68
C GLY A 150 4.17 -6.92 2.92
N GLN A 151 2.93 -6.94 3.44
CA GLN A 151 1.83 -6.18 2.86
C GLN A 151 2.05 -4.68 3.04
N THR A 152 1.75 -3.90 2.01
CA THR A 152 1.75 -2.44 2.07
C THR A 152 0.34 -1.91 1.96
N LEU A 153 -0.11 -1.15 2.95
CA LEU A 153 -1.38 -0.45 2.95
C LEU A 153 -1.17 0.97 2.45
N HIS A 154 -1.76 1.29 1.30
CA HIS A 154 -1.74 2.63 0.75
C HIS A 154 -3.01 3.37 1.15
N LEU A 155 -2.88 4.34 2.05
CA LEU A 155 -4.01 5.16 2.46
C LEU A 155 -4.01 6.45 1.64
N ALA A 156 -5.13 6.72 0.96
CA ALA A 156 -5.28 7.96 0.21
C ALA A 156 -5.21 9.19 1.12
N ALA A 157 -4.55 10.26 0.66
CA ALA A 157 -4.52 11.54 1.37
C ALA A 157 -5.92 12.05 1.69
N GLY A 158 -6.08 12.62 2.89
CA GLY A 158 -7.34 13.17 3.35
C GLY A 158 -8.38 12.13 3.79
N SER A 159 -8.12 10.82 3.61
CA SER A 159 -8.99 9.77 4.14
C SER A 159 -8.71 9.50 5.62
N GLU A 160 -9.74 9.11 6.35
CA GLU A 160 -9.63 8.67 7.74
C GLU A 160 -10.25 7.29 7.91
N GLN A 161 -9.44 6.36 8.42
CA GLN A 161 -9.88 5.03 8.81
C GLN A 161 -10.05 5.03 10.33
N GLN A 162 -11.28 4.92 10.80
CA GLN A 162 -11.58 4.84 12.23
C GLN A 162 -11.81 3.38 12.62
N VAL A 163 -11.35 3.00 13.80
CA VAL A 163 -11.58 1.67 14.38
C VAL A 163 -12.19 1.87 15.77
N THR A 164 -13.36 1.28 16.00
CA THR A 164 -14.08 1.42 17.28
C THR A 164 -13.79 0.28 18.24
N GLY A 165 -13.59 -0.94 17.72
CA GLY A 165 -13.35 -2.16 18.48
C GLY A 165 -11.87 -2.53 18.48
N THR A 166 -11.45 -3.44 17.60
CA THR A 166 -10.09 -3.99 17.61
C THR A 166 -9.31 -3.61 16.35
N LEU A 167 -8.11 -3.08 16.53
CA LEU A 167 -7.12 -2.87 15.46
C LEU A 167 -5.97 -3.87 15.61
N THR A 168 -5.81 -4.74 14.61
CA THR A 168 -4.70 -5.71 14.56
C THR A 168 -3.78 -5.39 13.39
N LEU A 169 -2.52 -5.10 13.66
CA LEU A 169 -1.51 -4.83 12.62
C LEU A 169 -0.26 -5.66 12.89
N GLY A 170 0.32 -6.28 11.87
CA GLY A 170 1.53 -7.09 12.07
C GLY A 170 2.33 -7.33 10.81
N ASN A 171 3.61 -6.95 10.83
CA ASN A 171 4.54 -7.07 9.71
C ASN A 171 4.06 -6.37 8.42
N VAL A 172 3.39 -5.23 8.59
CA VAL A 172 2.83 -4.44 7.49
C VAL A 172 3.48 -3.06 7.41
N THR A 173 3.47 -2.49 6.21
CA THR A 173 3.85 -1.10 5.95
C THR A 173 2.60 -0.25 5.74
N LEU A 174 2.46 0.87 6.43
CA LEU A 174 1.41 1.86 6.21
C LEU A 174 1.99 3.09 5.53
N TRP A 175 1.41 3.46 4.38
CA TRP A 175 1.91 4.55 3.54
C TRP A 175 0.79 5.52 3.16
N GLY A 176 0.91 6.78 3.59
CA GLY A 176 0.03 7.88 3.17
C GLY A 176 0.41 8.39 1.77
N GLN A 177 -0.51 8.33 0.81
CA GLN A 177 -0.26 8.77 -0.56
C GLN A 177 -0.48 10.27 -0.74
N GLY A 178 0.59 11.05 -0.95
CA GLY A 178 0.50 12.44 -1.42
C GLY A 178 0.00 13.46 -0.40
N GLY A 179 -0.06 13.10 0.90
CA GLY A 179 -0.54 13.96 1.97
C GLY A 179 -0.81 13.16 3.26
N ALA A 180 -1.35 13.82 4.29
CA ALA A 180 -1.70 13.14 5.53
C ALA A 180 -2.93 12.24 5.33
N ALA A 181 -2.76 10.94 5.57
CA ALA A 181 -3.86 10.00 5.80
C ALA A 181 -4.00 9.75 7.29
N PHE A 182 -5.19 9.37 7.76
CA PHE A 182 -5.46 9.20 9.18
C PHE A 182 -5.87 7.76 9.51
N LEU A 183 -5.31 7.23 10.59
CA LEU A 183 -5.73 5.97 11.21
C LEU A 183 -6.03 6.22 12.68
N THR A 184 -7.30 6.18 13.04
CA THR A 184 -7.78 6.55 14.36
C THR A 184 -8.33 5.31 15.06
N LEU A 185 -7.76 4.94 16.20
CA LEU A 185 -8.39 3.99 17.11
C LEU A 185 -9.12 4.80 18.19
N LEU A 186 -10.44 4.61 18.29
CA LEU A 186 -11.26 5.35 19.24
C LEU A 186 -10.96 4.94 20.69
N PRO A 187 -11.24 5.82 21.67
CA PRO A 187 -11.11 5.48 23.08
C PRO A 187 -11.90 4.23 23.45
N GLY A 188 -11.27 3.32 24.19
CA GLY A 188 -11.85 2.02 24.56
C GLY A 188 -11.59 0.90 23.54
N GLY A 189 -11.07 1.23 22.35
CA GLY A 189 -10.64 0.24 21.39
C GLY A 189 -9.38 -0.52 21.83
N VAL A 190 -9.23 -1.75 21.34
CA VAL A 190 -8.08 -2.62 21.62
C VAL A 190 -7.09 -2.56 20.45
N GLN A 191 -5.80 -2.49 20.75
CA GLN A 191 -4.73 -2.57 19.75
C GLN A 191 -3.89 -3.83 19.95
N GLN A 192 -3.71 -4.59 18.87
CA GLN A 192 -2.79 -5.71 18.76
C GLN A 192 -1.83 -5.40 17.62
N ILE A 193 -0.83 -4.56 17.93
CA ILE A 193 0.11 -4.05 16.93
C ILE A 193 1.49 -4.64 17.19
N GLY A 194 1.97 -5.44 16.23
CA GLY A 194 3.34 -5.95 16.17
C GLY A 194 4.30 -5.00 15.46
N ALA A 195 5.28 -5.55 14.76
CA ALA A 195 6.20 -4.76 13.93
C ALA A 195 5.45 -4.10 12.78
N VAL A 196 5.57 -2.78 12.65
CA VAL A 196 4.96 -1.99 11.56
C VAL A 196 5.93 -0.90 11.10
N SER A 197 5.92 -0.60 9.81
CA SER A 197 6.60 0.55 9.24
C SER A 197 5.57 1.58 8.81
N VAL A 198 5.66 2.82 9.28
CA VAL A 198 4.64 3.86 9.06
C VAL A 198 5.27 5.09 8.46
N SER A 199 4.68 5.62 7.38
CA SER A 199 5.09 6.86 6.75
C SER A 199 3.88 7.62 6.20
N GLY A 200 3.68 8.86 6.64
CA GLY A 200 2.60 9.72 6.15
C GLY A 200 1.21 9.37 6.69
N VAL A 201 1.13 8.54 7.74
CA VAL A 201 -0.14 8.17 8.40
C VAL A 201 -0.15 8.73 9.81
N ASP A 202 -1.15 9.56 10.11
CA ASP A 202 -1.33 10.26 11.37
C ASP A 202 -2.38 9.55 12.23
N ALA A 203 -1.98 9.19 13.45
CA ALA A 203 -2.83 8.55 14.46
C ALA A 203 -3.12 9.46 15.67
N SER A 204 -2.82 10.76 15.59
CA SER A 204 -2.97 11.71 16.70
C SER A 204 -4.41 12.04 17.06
N ARG A 205 -5.39 11.68 16.22
CA ARG A 205 -6.83 11.93 16.44
C ARG A 205 -7.49 10.97 17.42
N GLY A 206 -6.83 9.85 17.74
CA GLY A 206 -7.35 8.80 18.61
C GLY A 206 -6.40 8.49 19.76
N GLN A 207 -6.50 7.27 20.29
CA GLN A 207 -5.49 6.79 21.22
C GLN A 207 -4.16 6.51 20.49
N ARG A 208 -3.05 6.73 21.21
CA ARG A 208 -1.70 6.48 20.68
C ARG A 208 -1.56 5.03 20.22
N LEU A 209 -1.07 4.83 19.01
CA LEU A 209 -0.87 3.50 18.42
C LEU A 209 0.54 2.97 18.68
N ALA A 210 0.65 1.67 18.92
CA ALA A 210 1.89 0.94 19.18
C ALA A 210 2.80 1.61 20.25
N PRO A 211 2.29 1.99 21.44
CA PRO A 211 3.03 2.83 22.39
C PRO A 211 4.34 2.19 22.88
N THR A 212 4.47 0.86 22.85
CA THR A 212 5.70 0.15 23.22
C THR A 212 6.56 -0.24 22.02
N GLY A 213 6.11 0.06 20.80
CA GLY A 213 6.79 -0.26 19.56
C GLY A 213 7.72 0.85 19.08
N GLN A 214 8.37 0.60 17.95
CA GLN A 214 9.17 1.57 17.23
C GLN A 214 8.80 1.52 15.75
N ASN A 215 9.04 2.62 15.05
CA ASN A 215 8.83 2.66 13.61
C ASN A 215 9.84 1.74 12.91
N GLY A 216 9.34 0.82 12.07
CA GLY A 216 10.17 -0.11 11.34
C GLY A 216 11.03 0.56 10.25
N PRO A 217 11.95 -0.21 9.63
CA PRO A 217 12.77 0.27 8.53
C PRO A 217 11.91 0.82 7.39
N GLY A 218 12.37 1.92 6.77
CA GLY A 218 11.62 2.62 5.72
C GLY A 218 10.44 3.45 6.23
N GLY A 219 10.20 3.49 7.54
CA GLY A 219 9.25 4.39 8.17
C GLY A 219 9.67 5.87 8.07
N GLY A 220 8.68 6.76 8.09
CA GLY A 220 8.83 8.21 8.00
C GLY A 220 8.01 8.93 9.08
N ASN A 221 7.38 10.04 8.70
CA ASN A 221 6.52 10.81 9.59
C ASN A 221 5.32 9.98 10.07
N ALA A 222 5.18 9.78 11.38
CA ALA A 222 4.12 8.98 11.99
C ALA A 222 3.60 9.64 13.29
N PRO A 223 2.89 10.79 13.22
CA PRO A 223 2.36 11.46 14.40
C PRO A 223 1.32 10.59 15.12
N GLY A 224 1.32 10.61 16.45
CA GLY A 224 0.41 9.77 17.25
C GLY A 224 0.76 8.27 17.25
N TRP A 225 1.80 7.86 16.52
CA TRP A 225 2.38 6.52 16.57
C TRP A 225 3.57 6.47 17.53
N PHE A 226 3.75 5.30 18.12
CA PHE A 226 4.85 4.92 19.02
C PHE A 226 4.96 5.79 20.26
N ALA A 227 5.68 5.36 21.29
CA ALA A 227 6.07 6.29 22.34
C ALA A 227 6.95 7.38 21.73
N LEU A 228 6.78 8.62 22.22
CA LEU A 228 7.85 9.60 22.07
C LEU A 228 9.09 9.01 22.74
N ALA A 229 10.24 9.03 22.06
CA ALA A 229 11.49 8.71 22.72
C ALA A 229 11.55 9.51 24.03
N PRO A 230 11.98 8.91 25.16
CA PRO A 230 12.22 9.69 26.36
C PRO A 230 13.04 10.90 25.94
N ALA A 231 12.56 12.12 26.24
CA ALA A 231 13.39 13.30 26.04
C ALA A 231 14.74 12.97 26.68
N PRO A 232 15.87 13.12 25.96
CA PRO A 232 17.16 12.84 26.55
C PRO A 232 17.20 13.65 27.84
N GLY A 233 17.12 12.95 28.98
CA GLY A 233 17.20 13.60 30.28
C GLY A 233 18.45 14.44 30.21
N ALA A 234 18.37 15.71 30.61
CA ALA A 234 19.50 16.62 30.55
C ALA A 234 20.71 15.93 31.19
N VAL A 235 21.59 15.38 30.37
CA VAL A 235 22.80 14.75 30.87
C VAL A 235 23.61 15.94 31.35
N PRO A 236 24.00 15.99 32.64
CA PRO A 236 24.85 17.06 33.11
C PRO A 236 26.07 17.08 32.18
N VAL A 237 26.17 18.13 31.36
CA VAL A 237 27.41 18.38 30.64
C VAL A 237 28.43 18.57 31.75
N PRO A 238 29.55 17.83 31.80
CA PRO A 238 30.59 18.10 32.76
C PRO A 238 31.05 19.53 32.51
N SER A 239 30.52 20.47 33.29
CA SER A 239 31.00 21.84 33.31
C SER A 239 32.44 21.73 33.77
N LEU A 240 33.37 22.20 32.95
CA LEU A 240 34.73 22.47 33.39
C LEU A 240 34.60 23.18 34.74
N GLY A 241 35.07 22.55 35.82
CA GLY A 241 34.92 23.10 37.16
C GLY A 241 35.50 24.52 37.20
N ALA A 242 35.05 25.35 38.14
CA ALA A 242 35.52 26.74 38.25
C ALA A 242 37.06 26.87 38.20
N TRP A 243 37.76 25.86 38.72
CA TRP A 243 39.22 25.72 38.64
C TRP A 243 39.76 25.51 37.22
N SER A 244 39.12 24.70 36.39
CA SER A 244 39.50 24.49 35.00
C SER A 244 39.31 25.75 34.15
N LEU A 245 38.26 26.53 34.42
CA LEU A 245 38.04 27.84 33.79
C LEU A 245 39.09 28.86 34.25
N LEU A 246 39.42 28.88 35.54
CA LEU A 246 40.51 29.71 36.07
C LEU A 246 41.84 29.34 35.42
N LEU A 247 42.15 28.05 35.30
CA LEU A 247 43.40 27.57 34.70
C LEU A 247 43.48 27.92 33.21
N LEU A 248 42.35 27.80 32.49
CA LEU A 248 42.27 28.22 31.08
C LEU A 248 42.43 29.74 30.93
N SER A 249 41.82 30.54 31.80
CA SER A 249 41.98 32.00 31.80
C SER A 249 43.40 32.44 32.17
N ALA A 250 44.08 31.71 33.06
CA ALA A 250 45.46 31.98 33.42
C ALA A 250 46.40 31.61 32.26
N LEU A 251 46.15 30.50 31.56
CA LEU A 251 46.89 30.10 30.37
C LEU A 251 46.74 31.10 29.24
N THR A 252 45.51 31.55 28.92
CA THR A 252 45.30 32.58 27.89
C THR A 252 45.91 33.92 28.28
N GLY A 253 45.88 34.29 29.57
CA GLY A 253 46.57 35.47 30.09
C GLY A 253 48.10 35.39 29.92
N LEU A 254 48.71 34.25 30.22
CA LEU A 254 50.15 34.02 30.05
C LEU A 254 50.59 33.99 28.57
N LEU A 255 49.77 33.43 27.69
CA LEU A 255 49.98 33.46 26.23
C LEU A 255 49.85 34.90 25.68
N GLY A 256 48.88 35.68 26.16
CA GLY A 256 48.73 37.10 25.81
C GLY A 256 49.90 37.97 26.30
N TRP A 257 50.44 37.68 27.48
CA TRP A 257 51.60 38.39 28.01
C TRP A 257 52.88 38.14 27.21
N ARG A 258 53.08 36.95 26.65
CA ARG A 258 54.27 36.66 25.82
C ARG A 258 54.26 37.40 24.49
N CYS A 259 53.10 37.74 23.94
CA CYS A 259 53.01 38.55 22.72
C CYS A 259 53.43 40.02 22.96
N LYS A 260 53.27 40.53 24.19
CA LYS A 260 53.68 41.89 24.55
C LYS A 260 55.19 42.05 24.77
N TYR A 261 55.89 40.98 25.16
CA TYR A 261 57.34 40.99 25.39
C TYR A 261 58.18 40.58 24.17
N LEU A 262 57.63 39.91 23.15
CA LEU A 262 58.36 39.55 21.93
C LEU A 262 58.18 40.54 20.75
N CYS A 263 57.25 41.49 20.83
CA CYS A 263 57.07 42.52 19.79
C CYS A 263 57.81 43.83 20.08
N ILE A 264 58.70 43.86 21.08
CA ILE A 264 59.51 45.03 21.44
C ILE A 264 60.98 44.62 21.45
N HIS A 265 61.51 44.24 20.29
CA HIS A 265 62.92 44.45 19.96
C HIS A 265 63.03 44.60 18.43
N PRO A 266 63.44 45.78 17.92
CA PRO A 266 63.77 45.98 16.51
C PRO A 266 65.06 45.23 16.11
#